data_AF-A0A9E1ZZH3-F1
#
_entry.id   AF-A0A9E1ZZH3-F1
#
_cell.length_a   1.000
_cell.length_b   1.000
_cell.length_c   1.000
_cell.angle_alpha   90.00
_cell.angle_beta   90.00
_cell.angle_gamma   90.00
#
_symmetry.space_group_name_H-M   'P 1'
#
loop_
_entity.id
_entity.type
_entity.pdbx_description
1 polymer ?
#
loop_
_entity_poly.entity_id
_entity_poly.type
_entity_poly.pdbx_seq_one_letter_code
_entity_poly.pdbx_strand_id
1 'polypeptide(L)'
;MNKIGAVSESVATSLFQLVVEEAIYYRAIGRDLNARPSDQTSILNAVDKEIYLNRSLLGDGMEAVDRFNKAGRIAAIHVHHVMPTAPILFMAYPQLTLVHVMRHPIDLAVEWLRRGWGSRMGTDPLAFALMVDVESKPVPWFAQDWADQFIGMSEAERCIESVLWLQEANEQGYQRLSEDQKSRVYRFPFEHLVTQTSRIITDFSQLLSTQPHESMPELLGEEQCPRTLSIEDQRVGLRVLESNASEEVIAHLKAASIAYENYWNMEQLVT
;
A
#
# COMPACT_ATOMS: atom_id res chain seq x y z
N MET A 1 11.43 -10.89 2.84
CA MET A 1 12.36 -12.03 2.96
C MET A 1 13.13 -12.32 1.68
N ASN A 2 12.48 -12.52 0.52
CA ASN A 2 13.22 -12.74 -0.73
C ASN A 2 14.13 -11.56 -1.12
N LYS A 3 13.62 -10.33 -1.02
CA LYS A 3 14.37 -9.11 -1.35
C LYS A 3 15.70 -8.96 -0.59
N ILE A 4 15.79 -9.54 0.62
CA ILE A 4 16.99 -9.53 1.47
C ILE A 4 17.81 -10.83 1.36
N GLY A 5 17.50 -11.69 0.38
CA GLY A 5 18.23 -12.95 0.13
C GLY A 5 17.93 -14.09 1.11
N ALA A 6 17.07 -13.88 2.13
CA ALA A 6 16.80 -14.89 3.16
C ALA A 6 15.96 -16.07 2.65
N VAL A 7 15.21 -15.90 1.56
CA VAL A 7 14.33 -16.92 0.97
C VAL A 7 14.48 -16.91 -0.55
N SER A 8 14.70 -18.08 -1.15
CA SER A 8 14.78 -18.23 -2.61
C SER A 8 13.47 -17.85 -3.30
N GLU A 9 13.53 -17.46 -4.57
CA GLU A 9 12.37 -17.06 -5.35
C GLU A 9 11.26 -18.12 -5.37
N SER A 10 11.58 -19.38 -5.66
CA SER A 10 10.60 -20.48 -5.69
C SER A 10 9.85 -20.66 -4.38
N VAL A 11 10.58 -20.66 -3.25
CA VAL A 11 9.99 -20.74 -1.92
C VAL A 11 9.12 -19.51 -1.62
N ALA A 12 9.56 -18.30 -1.99
CA ALA A 12 8.76 -17.10 -1.81
C ALA A 12 7.46 -17.12 -2.63
N THR A 13 7.52 -17.60 -3.88
CA THR A 13 6.36 -17.81 -4.74
C THR A 13 5.38 -18.79 -4.12
N SER A 14 5.84 -19.97 -3.70
CA SER A 14 4.96 -20.98 -3.07
C SER A 14 4.37 -20.52 -1.73
N LEU A 15 5.16 -19.81 -0.91
CA LEU A 15 4.65 -19.23 0.35
C LEU A 15 3.60 -18.17 0.10
N PHE A 16 3.81 -17.31 -0.90
CA PHE A 16 2.81 -16.30 -1.27
C PHE A 16 1.52 -16.95 -1.77
N GLN A 17 1.61 -17.99 -2.60
CA GLN A 17 0.44 -18.75 -3.05
C GLN A 17 -0.34 -19.35 -1.88
N LEU A 18 0.37 -20.03 -0.96
CA LEU A 18 -0.23 -20.63 0.22
C LEU A 18 -1.00 -19.60 1.06
N VAL A 19 -0.37 -18.47 1.39
CA VAL A 19 -1.00 -17.42 2.21
C VAL A 19 -2.20 -16.79 1.52
N VAL A 20 -2.11 -16.55 0.20
CA VAL A 20 -3.21 -15.98 -0.59
C VAL A 20 -4.38 -16.94 -0.69
N GLU A 21 -4.14 -18.21 -1.02
CA GLU A 21 -5.17 -19.25 -1.12
C GLU A 21 -5.86 -19.48 0.22
N GLU A 22 -5.09 -19.55 1.31
CA GLU A 22 -5.64 -19.69 2.66
C GLU A 22 -6.51 -18.48 3.02
N ALA A 23 -6.06 -17.25 2.76
CA ALA A 23 -6.83 -16.05 3.01
C ALA A 23 -8.13 -16.01 2.20
N ILE A 24 -8.11 -16.44 0.94
CA ILE A 24 -9.31 -16.52 0.09
C ILE A 24 -10.28 -17.56 0.63
N TYR A 25 -9.79 -18.77 0.90
CA TYR A 25 -10.61 -19.86 1.40
C TYR A 25 -11.22 -19.53 2.77
N TYR A 26 -10.44 -18.98 3.69
CA TYR A 26 -10.92 -18.57 5.02
C TYR A 26 -12.05 -17.55 4.92
N ARG A 27 -11.89 -16.54 4.08
CA ARG A 27 -12.97 -15.56 3.84
C ARG A 27 -14.19 -16.20 3.19
N ALA A 28 -14.05 -17.24 2.37
CA ALA A 28 -15.16 -17.94 1.70
C ALA A 28 -16.01 -18.79 2.67
N ILE A 29 -15.42 -19.26 3.77
CA ILE A 29 -16.09 -20.02 4.84
C ILE A 29 -16.40 -19.17 6.09
N GLY A 30 -16.12 -17.87 6.06
CA GLY A 30 -16.38 -16.98 7.20
C GLY A 30 -15.38 -17.11 8.35
N ARG A 31 -14.18 -17.64 8.08
CA ARG A 31 -13.06 -17.75 9.03
C ARG A 31 -12.18 -16.50 8.98
N ASP A 32 -11.61 -16.16 10.13
CA ASP A 32 -10.62 -15.06 10.30
C ASP A 32 -11.12 -13.70 9.79
N LEU A 33 -12.40 -13.44 10.04
CA LEU A 33 -13.04 -12.17 9.72
C LEU A 33 -12.92 -11.21 10.90
N ASN A 34 -12.46 -9.98 10.64
CA ASN A 34 -12.42 -8.96 11.69
C ASN A 34 -13.85 -8.55 12.08
N ALA A 35 -14.24 -8.87 13.31
CA ALA A 35 -15.55 -8.50 13.87
C ALA A 35 -15.46 -7.37 14.91
N ARG A 36 -14.31 -6.69 15.04
CA ARG A 36 -14.13 -5.57 15.98
C ARG A 36 -14.88 -4.34 15.46
N PRO A 37 -15.92 -3.83 16.12
CA PRO A 37 -16.78 -2.78 15.53
C PRO A 37 -16.05 -1.46 15.24
N SER A 38 -15.06 -1.12 16.07
CA SER A 38 -14.28 0.12 15.95
C SER A 38 -13.27 0.11 14.79
N ASP A 39 -13.03 -1.04 14.16
CA ASP A 39 -11.99 -1.17 13.15
C ASP A 39 -12.54 -0.84 11.76
N GLN A 40 -11.75 -0.11 10.97
CA GLN A 40 -12.09 0.19 9.58
C GLN A 40 -12.25 -1.08 8.72
N THR A 41 -11.49 -2.13 9.03
CA THR A 41 -11.55 -3.42 8.31
C THR A 41 -12.61 -4.38 8.84
N SER A 42 -13.45 -3.93 9.77
CA SER A 42 -14.51 -4.75 10.36
C SER A 42 -15.54 -5.16 9.32
N ILE A 43 -15.92 -6.43 9.31
CA ILE A 43 -17.02 -6.92 8.45
C ILE A 43 -18.36 -6.28 8.84
N LEU A 44 -18.48 -5.75 10.06
CA LEU A 44 -19.68 -5.07 10.53
C LEU A 44 -19.91 -3.72 9.83
N ASN A 45 -18.83 -3.14 9.29
CA ASN A 45 -18.84 -1.89 8.53
C ASN A 45 -18.91 -2.14 7.01
N ALA A 46 -18.93 -3.40 6.57
CA ALA A 46 -19.07 -3.73 5.15
C ALA A 46 -20.52 -3.53 4.68
N VAL A 47 -20.68 -3.00 3.46
CA VAL A 47 -21.99 -2.88 2.79
C VAL A 47 -22.75 -4.21 2.77
N ASP A 48 -22.02 -5.31 2.50
CA ASP A 48 -22.55 -6.67 2.41
C ASP A 48 -22.33 -7.50 3.70
N LYS A 49 -22.39 -6.89 4.89
CA LYS A 49 -22.03 -7.58 6.16
C LYS A 49 -22.71 -8.95 6.35
N GLU A 50 -23.98 -9.07 5.96
CA GLU A 50 -24.75 -10.31 6.09
C GLU A 50 -24.15 -11.47 5.28
N ILE A 51 -23.53 -11.17 4.13
CA ILE A 51 -22.87 -12.17 3.30
C ILE A 51 -21.69 -12.79 4.06
N TYR A 52 -20.91 -11.95 4.76
CA TYR A 52 -19.77 -12.40 5.53
C TYR A 52 -20.20 -13.23 6.75
N LEU A 53 -21.24 -12.79 7.48
CA LEU A 53 -21.78 -13.51 8.63
C LEU A 53 -22.34 -14.88 8.22
N ASN A 54 -23.12 -14.93 7.14
CA ASN A 54 -23.76 -16.16 6.68
C ASN A 54 -22.78 -17.25 6.23
N ARG A 55 -21.59 -16.89 5.75
CA ARG A 55 -20.58 -17.88 5.33
C ARG A 55 -20.18 -18.86 6.44
N SER A 56 -20.21 -18.41 7.69
CA SER A 56 -19.92 -19.25 8.86
C SER A 56 -20.99 -20.33 9.14
N LEU A 57 -22.17 -20.21 8.52
CA LEU A 57 -23.31 -21.11 8.68
C LEU A 57 -23.48 -22.08 7.49
N LEU A 58 -22.72 -21.89 6.41
CA LEU A 58 -22.82 -22.68 5.18
C LEU A 58 -21.77 -23.79 5.14
N GLY A 59 -21.90 -24.72 4.18
CA GLY A 59 -20.90 -25.77 3.94
C GLY A 59 -19.52 -25.21 3.60
N ASP A 60 -18.48 -25.90 4.08
CA ASP A 60 -17.06 -25.61 3.85
C ASP A 60 -16.48 -26.47 2.70
N GLY A 61 -15.16 -26.47 2.55
CA GLY A 61 -14.47 -27.24 1.51
C GLY A 61 -14.79 -26.76 0.10
N MET A 62 -14.97 -27.70 -0.83
CA MET A 62 -15.20 -27.37 -2.25
C MET A 62 -16.51 -26.62 -2.46
N GLU A 63 -17.54 -26.84 -1.64
CA GLU A 63 -18.80 -26.11 -1.75
C GLU A 63 -18.60 -24.59 -1.58
N ALA A 64 -17.76 -24.18 -0.64
CA ALA A 64 -17.45 -22.78 -0.42
C ALA A 64 -16.67 -22.16 -1.59
N VAL A 65 -15.74 -22.93 -2.17
CA VAL A 65 -14.95 -22.52 -3.34
C VAL A 65 -15.85 -22.37 -4.57
N ASP A 66 -16.73 -23.34 -4.83
CA ASP A 66 -17.67 -23.31 -5.94
C ASP A 66 -18.66 -22.14 -5.80
N ARG A 67 -19.15 -21.89 -4.58
CA ARG A 67 -20.00 -20.73 -4.27
C ARG A 67 -19.28 -19.41 -4.55
N PHE A 68 -18.02 -19.28 -4.14
CA PHE A 68 -17.20 -18.09 -4.39
C PHE A 68 -17.00 -17.85 -5.90
N ASN A 69 -16.60 -18.89 -6.63
CA ASN A 69 -16.35 -18.84 -8.07
C ASN A 69 -17.62 -18.57 -8.88
N LYS A 70 -18.72 -19.27 -8.57
CA LYS A 70 -20.03 -19.08 -9.22
C LYS A 70 -20.58 -17.67 -9.03
N ALA A 71 -20.28 -17.04 -7.89
CA ALA A 71 -20.66 -15.66 -7.62
C ALA A 71 -19.78 -14.63 -8.36
N GLY A 72 -18.75 -15.06 -9.11
CA GLY A 72 -17.83 -14.16 -9.80
C GLY A 72 -17.06 -13.22 -8.85
N ARG A 73 -16.83 -13.66 -7.60
CA ARG A 73 -16.20 -12.81 -6.58
C ARG A 73 -14.72 -12.59 -6.91
N ILE A 74 -14.28 -11.34 -6.80
CA ILE A 74 -12.86 -10.99 -6.92
C ILE A 74 -12.23 -11.04 -5.52
N ALA A 75 -11.13 -11.77 -5.40
CA ALA A 75 -10.34 -11.81 -4.18
C ALA A 75 -9.46 -10.54 -4.06
N ALA A 76 -9.94 -9.55 -3.30
CA ALA A 76 -9.16 -8.37 -2.99
C ALA A 76 -8.22 -8.63 -1.78
N ILE A 77 -6.93 -8.38 -1.95
CA ILE A 77 -5.92 -8.53 -0.89
C ILE A 77 -5.15 -7.22 -0.78
N HIS A 78 -5.22 -6.60 0.39
CA HIS A 78 -4.44 -5.43 0.72
C HIS A 78 -3.08 -5.85 1.28
N VAL A 79 -2.03 -5.29 0.72
CA VAL A 79 -0.63 -5.57 1.09
C VAL A 79 0.18 -4.27 1.09
N HIS A 80 1.25 -4.24 1.88
CA HIS A 80 2.16 -3.10 1.97
C HIS A 80 3.53 -3.43 1.37
N HIS A 81 4.17 -2.45 0.72
CA HIS A 81 5.54 -2.51 0.21
C HIS A 81 5.87 -3.72 -0.72
N VAL A 82 4.92 -4.16 -1.54
CA VAL A 82 5.11 -5.34 -2.40
C VAL A 82 5.65 -5.04 -3.79
N MET A 83 5.52 -3.79 -4.29
CA MET A 83 5.97 -3.42 -5.62
C MET A 83 7.47 -3.72 -5.87
N PRO A 84 8.39 -3.54 -4.91
CA PRO A 84 9.81 -3.92 -5.07
C PRO A 84 10.01 -5.43 -5.26
N THR A 85 8.98 -6.24 -5.05
CA THR A 85 8.96 -7.69 -5.27
C THR A 85 7.86 -8.15 -6.23
N ALA A 86 7.26 -7.22 -6.99
CA ALA A 86 6.14 -7.51 -7.88
C ALA A 86 6.36 -8.69 -8.86
N PRO A 87 7.56 -8.97 -9.40
CA PRO A 87 7.78 -10.16 -10.22
C PRO A 87 7.36 -11.48 -9.55
N ILE A 88 7.60 -11.63 -8.23
CA ILE A 88 7.22 -12.83 -7.47
C ILE A 88 5.70 -13.00 -7.44
N LEU A 89 4.97 -11.88 -7.31
CA LEU A 89 3.51 -11.90 -7.28
C LEU A 89 3.00 -12.45 -8.62
N PHE A 90 3.52 -11.98 -9.75
CA PHE A 90 3.11 -12.46 -11.08
C PHE A 90 3.61 -13.87 -11.40
N MET A 91 4.69 -14.34 -10.78
CA MET A 91 5.05 -15.77 -10.85
C MET A 91 4.04 -16.65 -10.13
N ALA A 92 3.54 -16.19 -8.98
CA ALA A 92 2.53 -16.91 -8.20
C ALA A 92 1.15 -16.89 -8.89
N TYR A 93 0.76 -15.73 -9.42
CA TYR A 93 -0.53 -15.52 -10.07
C TYR A 93 -0.36 -14.69 -11.36
N PRO A 94 -0.07 -15.33 -12.51
CA PRO A 94 0.15 -14.63 -13.77
C PRO A 94 -1.01 -13.69 -14.17
N GLN A 95 -2.23 -14.02 -13.76
CA GLN A 95 -3.47 -13.32 -14.02
C GLN A 95 -3.81 -12.21 -13.00
N LEU A 96 -2.96 -11.96 -12.00
CA LEU A 96 -3.27 -10.95 -10.99
C LEU A 96 -3.37 -9.55 -11.61
N THR A 97 -4.23 -8.73 -11.01
CA THR A 97 -4.27 -7.29 -11.24
C THR A 97 -3.69 -6.61 -10.00
N LEU A 98 -2.67 -5.77 -10.19
CA LEU A 98 -2.04 -5.03 -9.10
C LEU A 98 -2.49 -3.57 -9.13
N VAL A 99 -3.02 -3.11 -8.00
CA VAL A 99 -3.43 -1.73 -7.82
C VAL A 99 -2.40 -1.05 -6.93
N HIS A 100 -1.73 -0.02 -7.44
CA HIS A 100 -0.67 0.67 -6.72
C HIS A 100 -1.01 2.15 -6.55
N VAL A 101 -1.41 2.51 -5.33
CA VAL A 101 -1.65 3.89 -4.93
C VAL A 101 -0.33 4.51 -4.49
N MET A 102 0.05 5.59 -5.15
CA MET A 102 1.22 6.39 -4.79
C MET A 102 0.77 7.63 -4.04
N ARG A 103 1.65 8.25 -3.27
CA ARG A 103 1.32 9.49 -2.52
C ARG A 103 2.48 10.45 -2.60
N HIS A 104 2.17 11.74 -2.56
CA HIS A 104 3.16 12.79 -2.55
C HIS A 104 4.22 12.59 -1.45
N PRO A 105 5.52 12.70 -1.75
CA PRO A 105 6.59 12.35 -0.80
C PRO A 105 6.58 13.21 0.46
N ILE A 106 6.28 14.50 0.35
CA ILE A 106 6.19 15.41 1.52
C ILE A 106 5.06 14.97 2.44
N ASP A 107 3.87 14.72 1.91
CA ASP A 107 2.71 14.32 2.72
C ASP A 107 2.93 12.97 3.39
N LEU A 108 3.59 12.05 2.69
CA LEU A 108 3.90 10.74 3.24
C LEU A 108 4.96 10.85 4.34
N ALA A 109 6.03 11.62 4.15
CA ALA A 109 7.08 11.82 5.15
C ALA A 109 6.55 12.53 6.41
N VAL A 110 5.70 13.56 6.25
CA VAL A 110 5.04 14.24 7.37
C VAL A 110 4.12 13.29 8.13
N GLU A 111 3.31 12.52 7.42
CA GLU A 111 2.43 11.53 8.06
C GLU A 111 3.25 10.45 8.78
N TRP A 112 4.40 10.08 8.23
CA TRP A 112 5.30 9.13 8.85
C TRP A 112 5.87 9.65 10.17
N LEU A 113 6.37 10.89 10.15
CA LEU A 113 6.88 11.57 11.32
C LEU A 113 5.79 11.73 12.39
N ARG A 114 4.59 12.18 12.01
CA ARG A 114 3.44 12.35 12.92
C ARG A 114 3.05 11.05 13.63
N ARG A 115 3.18 9.91 12.97
CA ARG A 115 2.88 8.57 13.54
C ARG A 115 4.06 7.95 14.28
N GLY A 116 5.19 8.67 14.40
CA GLY A 116 6.40 8.23 15.09
C GLY A 116 7.19 7.18 14.33
N TRP A 117 7.03 7.03 13.02
CA TRP A 117 7.71 5.96 12.27
C TRP A 117 9.24 6.12 12.23
N GLY A 118 9.77 7.34 12.44
CA GLY A 118 11.21 7.58 12.58
C GLY A 118 11.85 6.91 13.80
N SER A 119 11.07 6.60 14.84
CA SER A 119 11.57 5.94 16.06
C SER A 119 10.94 4.59 16.36
N ARG A 120 9.71 4.33 15.89
CA ARG A 120 8.99 3.06 16.13
C ARG A 120 9.62 1.87 15.43
N MET A 121 10.25 2.05 14.27
CA MET A 121 10.87 0.93 13.54
C MET A 121 12.01 0.34 14.36
N GLY A 122 11.89 -0.94 14.72
CA GLY A 122 12.88 -1.67 15.53
C GLY A 122 12.71 -1.57 17.04
N THR A 123 11.75 -0.77 17.51
CA THR A 123 11.49 -0.60 18.95
C THR A 123 10.05 -0.94 19.33
N ASP A 124 9.10 -0.68 18.43
CA ASP A 124 7.68 -0.93 18.64
C ASP A 124 7.28 -2.33 18.16
N PRO A 125 6.86 -3.26 19.03
CA PRO A 125 6.38 -4.58 18.62
C PRO A 125 5.10 -4.53 17.78
N LEU A 126 4.37 -3.41 17.77
CA LEU A 126 3.16 -3.17 16.98
C LEU A 126 3.46 -2.48 15.63
N ALA A 127 4.74 -2.28 15.29
CA ALA A 127 5.14 -1.78 13.97
C ALA A 127 4.86 -2.79 12.84
N PHE A 128 4.87 -4.09 13.16
CA PHE A 128 4.67 -5.19 12.21
C PHE A 128 5.50 -5.08 10.91
N ALA A 129 6.71 -4.51 11.01
CA ALA A 129 7.64 -4.38 9.91
C ALA A 129 8.68 -5.51 9.95
N LEU A 130 9.14 -5.95 8.78
CA LEU A 130 10.28 -6.86 8.69
C LEU A 130 11.55 -6.10 9.08
N MET A 131 12.13 -6.49 10.22
CA MET A 131 13.39 -5.95 10.72
C MET A 131 14.55 -6.89 10.40
N VAL A 132 15.71 -6.33 10.11
CA VAL A 132 16.97 -7.02 9.89
C VAL A 132 17.96 -6.56 10.96
N ASP A 133 18.71 -7.49 11.55
CA ASP A 133 19.78 -7.17 12.48
C ASP A 133 21.05 -6.80 11.70
N VAL A 134 21.53 -5.58 11.89
CA VAL A 134 22.84 -5.12 11.39
C VAL A 134 23.64 -4.68 12.60
N GLU A 135 24.70 -5.41 12.92
CA GLU A 135 25.56 -5.16 14.09
C GLU A 135 24.79 -5.02 15.41
N SER A 136 23.85 -5.94 15.69
CA SER A 136 22.99 -5.94 16.88
C SER A 136 22.02 -4.76 16.97
N LYS A 137 21.75 -4.08 15.86
CA LYS A 137 20.76 -3.00 15.75
C LYS A 137 19.68 -3.40 14.75
N PRO A 138 18.40 -3.41 15.15
CA PRO A 138 17.30 -3.70 14.24
C PRO A 138 17.07 -2.51 13.29
N VAL A 139 17.23 -2.73 12.00
CA VAL A 139 16.91 -1.77 10.93
C VAL A 139 15.84 -2.33 10.01
N PRO A 140 14.93 -1.51 9.44
CA PRO A 140 13.91 -2.03 8.55
C PRO A 140 14.57 -2.67 7.33
N TRP A 141 13.93 -3.69 6.75
CA TRP A 141 14.50 -4.47 5.64
C TRP A 141 14.98 -3.62 4.45
N PHE A 142 14.33 -2.46 4.21
CA PHE A 142 14.68 -1.55 3.14
C PHE A 142 15.89 -0.66 3.47
N ALA A 143 16.29 -0.59 4.73
CA ALA A 143 17.45 0.15 5.22
C ALA A 143 18.69 -0.73 5.42
N GLN A 144 18.65 -2.01 5.08
CA GLN A 144 19.75 -2.94 5.29
C GLN A 144 21.06 -2.45 4.66
N ASP A 145 21.00 -1.97 3.42
CA ASP A 145 22.20 -1.54 2.66
C ASP A 145 22.71 -0.15 3.04
N TRP A 146 21.95 0.60 3.85
CA TRP A 146 22.28 1.94 4.34
C TRP A 146 22.07 2.05 5.86
N ALA A 147 22.30 0.94 6.58
CA ALA A 147 21.99 0.81 8.00
C ALA A 147 22.71 1.86 8.84
N ASP A 148 24.01 2.11 8.59
CA ASP A 148 24.80 3.10 9.32
C ASP A 148 24.20 4.51 9.23
N GLN A 149 23.75 4.88 8.03
CA GLN A 149 23.09 6.16 7.78
C GLN A 149 21.76 6.21 8.52
N PHE A 150 20.91 5.18 8.37
CA PHE A 150 19.62 5.09 9.05
C PHE A 150 19.78 5.23 10.57
N ILE A 151 20.77 4.56 11.16
CA ILE A 151 21.03 4.61 12.61
C ILE A 151 21.45 6.01 13.05
N GLY A 152 22.28 6.70 12.26
CA GLY A 152 22.78 8.05 12.55
C GLY A 152 21.78 9.19 12.31
N MET A 153 20.72 8.97 11.54
CA MET A 153 19.73 9.98 11.16
C MET A 153 18.78 10.40 12.29
N SER A 154 18.28 11.62 12.20
CA SER A 154 17.14 12.10 13.01
C SER A 154 15.84 11.34 12.67
N GLU A 155 14.81 11.44 13.51
CA GLU A 155 13.51 10.81 13.22
C GLU A 155 12.88 11.33 11.91
N ALA A 156 13.02 12.63 11.64
CA ALA A 156 12.51 13.24 10.41
C ALA A 156 13.31 12.78 9.19
N GLU A 157 14.64 12.73 9.30
CA GLU A 157 15.51 12.23 8.21
C GLU A 157 15.22 10.77 7.90
N ARG A 158 15.05 9.91 8.92
CA ARG A 158 14.62 8.52 8.72
C ARG A 158 13.29 8.44 7.98
N CYS A 159 12.31 9.27 8.33
CA CYS A 159 11.01 9.29 7.63
C CYS A 159 11.17 9.69 6.15
N ILE A 160 11.94 10.74 5.88
CA ILE A 160 12.18 11.24 4.52
C ILE A 160 12.89 10.19 3.68
N GLU A 161 14.08 9.76 4.11
CA GLU A 161 14.93 8.85 3.34
C GLU A 161 14.27 7.48 3.16
N SER A 162 13.53 6.98 4.16
CA SER A 162 12.75 5.75 4.01
C SER A 162 11.67 5.87 2.93
N VAL A 163 10.94 7.00 2.91
CA VAL A 163 9.89 7.26 1.90
C VAL A 163 10.50 7.34 0.51
N LEU A 164 11.57 8.11 0.34
CA LEU A 164 12.24 8.28 -0.95
C LEU A 164 12.81 6.95 -1.46
N TRP A 165 13.49 6.20 -0.59
CA TRP A 165 14.03 4.89 -0.94
C TRP A 165 12.92 3.93 -1.38
N LEU A 166 11.80 3.88 -0.63
CA LEU A 166 10.70 2.98 -0.96
C LEU A 166 10.00 3.36 -2.27
N GLN A 167 9.86 4.66 -2.56
CA GLN A 167 9.31 5.12 -3.83
C GLN A 167 10.19 4.72 -5.01
N GLU A 168 11.51 4.89 -4.87
CA GLU A 168 12.47 4.46 -5.88
C GLU A 168 12.46 2.93 -6.05
N ALA A 169 12.46 2.18 -4.96
CA ALA A 169 12.36 0.72 -4.99
C ALA A 169 11.06 0.22 -5.63
N ASN A 170 9.95 0.96 -5.45
CA ASN A 170 8.68 0.67 -6.12
C ASN A 170 8.82 0.88 -7.64
N GLU A 171 9.45 1.96 -8.08
CA GLU A 171 9.67 2.22 -9.51
C GLU A 171 10.57 1.15 -10.14
N GLN A 172 11.69 0.81 -9.49
CA GLN A 172 12.57 -0.29 -9.92
C GLN A 172 11.85 -1.65 -9.94
N GLY A 173 10.94 -1.87 -9.00
CA GLY A 173 10.05 -3.04 -8.98
C GLY A 173 9.15 -3.10 -10.22
N TYR A 174 8.50 -1.98 -10.53
CA TYR A 174 7.63 -1.84 -11.69
C TYR A 174 8.38 -2.00 -13.02
N GLN A 175 9.58 -1.41 -13.14
CA GLN A 175 10.36 -1.47 -14.39
C GLN A 175 10.86 -2.89 -14.73
N ARG A 176 10.98 -3.77 -13.73
CA ARG A 176 11.33 -5.19 -13.94
C ARG A 176 10.19 -6.04 -14.46
N LEU A 177 8.96 -5.53 -14.48
CA LEU A 177 7.82 -6.24 -15.02
C LEU A 177 7.87 -6.26 -16.55
N SER A 178 7.37 -7.35 -17.16
CA SER A 178 7.15 -7.39 -18.60
C SER A 178 6.02 -6.42 -19.01
N GLU A 179 5.95 -6.04 -20.29
CA GLU A 179 4.86 -5.17 -20.77
C GLU A 179 3.47 -5.78 -20.55
N ASP A 180 3.36 -7.11 -20.68
CA ASP A 180 2.14 -7.85 -20.36
C ASP A 180 1.78 -7.72 -18.87
N GLN A 181 2.75 -7.86 -17.95
CA GLN A 181 2.52 -7.66 -16.52
C GLN A 181 2.18 -6.20 -16.19
N LYS A 182 2.90 -5.23 -16.76
CA LYS A 182 2.63 -3.79 -16.57
C LYS A 182 1.22 -3.41 -16.99
N SER A 183 0.67 -4.04 -18.05
CA SER A 183 -0.72 -3.82 -18.47
C SER A 183 -1.76 -4.21 -17.41
N ARG A 184 -1.38 -5.05 -16.46
CA ARG A 184 -2.19 -5.47 -15.31
C ARG A 184 -1.87 -4.71 -14.02
N VAL A 185 -1.00 -3.70 -14.09
CA VAL A 185 -0.70 -2.81 -12.96
C VAL A 185 -1.38 -1.47 -13.19
N TYR A 186 -2.36 -1.15 -12.35
CA TYR A 186 -3.00 0.16 -12.35
C TYR A 186 -2.35 1.07 -11.29
N ARG A 187 -1.66 2.12 -11.75
CA ARG A 187 -0.95 3.09 -10.92
C ARG A 187 -1.68 4.43 -10.95
N PHE A 188 -1.90 5.02 -9.79
CA PHE A 188 -2.45 6.37 -9.68
C PHE A 188 -2.00 7.04 -8.37
N PRO A 189 -1.98 8.38 -8.32
CA PRO A 189 -1.67 9.10 -7.10
C PRO A 189 -2.92 9.20 -6.21
N PHE A 190 -2.70 9.18 -4.91
CA PHE A 190 -3.72 9.39 -3.89
C PHE A 190 -4.48 10.70 -4.11
N GLU A 191 -3.78 11.73 -4.56
CA GLU A 191 -4.35 13.03 -4.84
C GLU A 191 -5.44 12.93 -5.92
N HIS A 192 -5.24 12.12 -6.98
CA HIS A 192 -6.29 11.86 -7.97
C HIS A 192 -7.41 10.96 -7.43
N LEU A 193 -7.09 9.99 -6.56
CA LEU A 193 -8.13 9.17 -5.91
C LEU A 193 -9.18 10.03 -5.23
N VAL A 194 -8.73 11.06 -4.52
CA VAL A 194 -9.61 11.88 -3.67
C VAL A 194 -10.11 13.15 -4.37
N THR A 195 -9.47 13.64 -5.43
CA THR A 195 -9.93 14.83 -6.18
C THR A 195 -10.65 14.50 -7.48
N GLN A 196 -10.33 13.36 -8.10
CA GLN A 196 -10.86 12.88 -9.38
C GLN A 196 -11.57 11.53 -9.21
N THR A 197 -12.26 11.33 -8.08
CA THR A 197 -12.78 10.02 -7.66
C THR A 197 -13.67 9.33 -8.71
N SER A 198 -14.54 10.08 -9.40
CA SER A 198 -15.41 9.52 -10.45
C SER A 198 -14.64 8.93 -11.63
N ARG A 199 -13.53 9.56 -12.02
CA ARG A 199 -12.62 9.04 -13.05
C ARG A 199 -12.00 7.73 -12.58
N ILE A 200 -11.45 7.73 -11.37
CA ILE A 200 -10.82 6.51 -10.81
C ILE A 200 -11.83 5.37 -10.71
N ILE A 201 -13.06 5.60 -10.23
CA ILE A 201 -14.11 4.58 -10.19
C ILE A 201 -14.41 4.00 -11.59
N THR A 202 -14.42 4.85 -12.62
CA THR A 202 -14.62 4.43 -14.00
C THR A 202 -13.46 3.56 -14.49
N ASP A 203 -12.23 3.97 -14.22
CA ASP A 203 -11.02 3.22 -14.59
C ASP A 203 -11.02 1.82 -13.93
N PHE A 204 -11.41 1.73 -12.65
CA PHE A 204 -11.57 0.44 -11.95
C PHE A 204 -12.69 -0.43 -12.50
N SER A 205 -13.83 0.18 -12.86
CA SER A 205 -14.96 -0.54 -13.46
C SER A 205 -14.56 -1.19 -14.78
N GLN A 206 -13.76 -0.50 -15.59
CA GLN A 206 -13.19 -1.05 -16.82
C GLN A 206 -12.14 -2.13 -16.54
N LEU A 207 -11.19 -1.86 -15.64
CA LEU A 207 -10.10 -2.78 -15.29
C LEU A 207 -10.62 -4.12 -14.74
N LEU A 208 -11.63 -4.07 -13.88
CA LEU A 208 -12.20 -5.25 -13.22
C LEU A 208 -13.38 -5.84 -13.99
N SER A 209 -13.84 -5.18 -15.06
CA SER A 209 -15.07 -5.54 -15.78
C SER A 209 -16.29 -5.63 -14.85
N THR A 210 -16.40 -4.69 -13.91
CA THR A 210 -17.48 -4.61 -12.91
C THR A 210 -18.22 -3.27 -13.02
N GLN A 211 -19.29 -3.12 -12.24
CA GLN A 211 -19.97 -1.84 -12.05
C GLN A 211 -19.82 -1.37 -10.61
N PRO A 212 -19.87 -0.06 -10.34
CA PRO A 212 -19.91 0.46 -8.98
C PRO A 212 -21.12 -0.10 -8.22
N HIS A 213 -20.96 -0.35 -6.92
CA HIS A 213 -22.06 -0.76 -6.06
C HIS A 213 -23.12 0.34 -5.94
N GLU A 214 -24.38 -0.01 -5.71
CA GLU A 214 -25.47 0.96 -5.53
C GLU A 214 -25.25 1.90 -4.33
N SER A 215 -24.52 1.44 -3.31
CA SER A 215 -24.13 2.23 -2.13
C SER A 215 -22.95 3.18 -2.38
N MET A 216 -22.35 3.18 -3.57
CA MET A 216 -21.19 4.03 -3.86
C MET A 216 -21.44 5.53 -3.60
N PRO A 217 -22.59 6.13 -3.94
CA PRO A 217 -22.85 7.54 -3.63
C PRO A 217 -22.83 7.86 -2.13
N GLU A 218 -23.33 6.95 -1.30
CA GLU A 218 -23.33 7.10 0.17
C GLU A 218 -21.89 7.03 0.70
N LEU A 219 -21.13 6.01 0.31
CA LEU A 219 -19.72 5.85 0.69
C LEU A 219 -18.87 7.06 0.28
N LEU A 220 -19.11 7.62 -0.91
CA LEU A 220 -18.44 8.84 -1.36
C LEU A 220 -18.80 10.06 -0.50
N GLY A 221 -20.05 10.15 -0.05
CA GLY A 221 -20.47 11.18 0.90
C GLY A 221 -19.77 11.06 2.25
N GLU A 222 -19.66 9.84 2.78
CA GLU A 222 -18.99 9.54 4.06
C GLU A 222 -17.48 9.83 4.00
N GLU A 223 -16.81 9.39 2.92
CA GLU A 223 -15.38 9.61 2.68
C GLU A 223 -15.07 11.02 2.13
N GLN A 224 -16.09 11.86 1.98
CA GLN A 224 -16.01 13.23 1.47
C GLN A 224 -15.30 13.32 0.11
N CYS A 225 -15.58 12.38 -0.80
CA CYS A 225 -14.95 12.29 -2.10
C CYS A 225 -15.95 12.69 -3.23
N PRO A 226 -15.55 13.57 -4.17
CA PRO A 226 -14.23 14.21 -4.25
C PRO A 226 -14.05 15.33 -3.22
N ARG A 227 -12.84 15.48 -2.67
CA ARG A 227 -12.44 16.57 -1.78
C ARG A 227 -11.46 17.52 -2.45
N THR A 228 -11.42 18.74 -1.96
CA THR A 228 -10.38 19.73 -2.28
C THR A 228 -9.17 19.51 -1.38
N LEU A 229 -7.98 19.43 -1.98
CA LEU A 229 -6.71 19.38 -1.25
C LEU A 229 -6.14 20.80 -1.11
N SER A 230 -5.55 21.10 0.04
CA SER A 230 -4.93 22.38 0.35
C SER A 230 -3.42 22.29 0.14
N ILE A 231 -2.90 23.07 -0.80
CA ILE A 231 -1.44 23.22 -1.00
C ILE A 231 -0.78 23.85 0.22
N GLU A 232 -1.49 24.73 0.94
CA GLU A 232 -0.95 25.33 2.16
C GLU A 232 -0.73 24.28 3.26
N ASP A 233 -1.60 23.26 3.36
CA ASP A 233 -1.41 22.17 4.33
C ASP A 233 -0.11 21.40 4.04
N GLN A 234 0.16 21.18 2.75
CA GLN A 234 1.40 20.55 2.30
C GLN A 234 2.62 21.45 2.56
N ARG A 235 2.51 22.77 2.37
CA ARG A 235 3.57 23.75 2.73
C ARG A 235 3.84 23.78 4.23
N VAL A 236 2.80 23.73 5.06
CA VAL A 236 2.95 23.59 6.53
C VAL A 236 3.71 22.31 6.85
N GLY A 237 3.34 21.19 6.22
CA GLY A 237 4.03 19.92 6.37
C GLY A 237 5.51 19.99 6.00
N LEU A 238 5.84 20.62 4.87
CA LEU A 238 7.23 20.83 4.45
C LEU A 238 8.02 21.64 5.50
N ARG A 239 7.47 22.73 6.04
CA ARG A 239 8.13 23.54 7.08
C ARG A 239 8.43 22.76 8.35
N VAL A 240 7.56 21.79 8.72
CA VAL A 240 7.82 20.88 9.83
C VAL A 240 9.04 20.02 9.55
N LEU A 241 9.17 19.46 8.35
CA LEU A 241 10.33 18.66 7.97
C LEU A 241 11.61 19.51 7.92
N GLU A 242 11.54 20.71 7.33
CA GLU A 242 12.67 21.65 7.25
C GLU A 242 13.24 22.02 8.62
N SER A 243 12.39 22.05 9.65
CA SER A 243 12.82 22.36 11.01
C SER A 243 13.49 21.17 11.74
N ASN A 244 13.43 19.96 11.18
CA ASN A 244 13.83 18.72 11.86
C ASN A 244 14.81 17.83 11.07
N ALA A 245 15.19 18.23 9.86
CA ALA A 245 16.11 17.51 8.98
C ALA A 245 17.18 18.45 8.40
N SER A 246 18.31 17.89 7.99
CA SER A 246 19.38 18.65 7.34
C SER A 246 18.96 19.25 5.99
N GLU A 247 19.62 20.34 5.59
CA GLU A 247 19.37 21.00 4.30
C GLU A 247 19.55 20.06 3.10
N GLU A 248 20.50 19.12 3.20
CA GLU A 248 20.77 18.10 2.16
C GLU A 248 19.57 17.17 1.96
N VAL A 249 19.06 16.58 3.05
CA VAL A 249 17.89 15.68 3.00
C VAL A 249 16.63 16.41 2.51
N ILE A 250 16.46 17.68 2.92
CA ILE A 250 15.36 18.52 2.43
C ILE A 250 15.50 18.82 0.93
N ALA A 251 16.70 19.06 0.43
CA ALA A 251 16.92 19.25 -1.00
C ALA A 251 16.54 18.01 -1.80
N HIS A 252 16.90 16.81 -1.32
CA HIS A 252 16.45 15.54 -1.92
C HIS A 252 14.93 15.39 -1.93
N LEU A 253 14.26 15.70 -0.81
CA LEU A 253 12.80 15.66 -0.72
C LEU A 253 12.12 16.62 -1.70
N LYS A 254 12.63 17.86 -1.82
CA LYS A 254 12.10 18.85 -2.78
C LYS A 254 12.28 18.40 -4.23
N ALA A 255 13.42 17.81 -4.57
CA ALA A 255 13.64 17.24 -5.89
C ALA A 255 12.64 16.12 -6.20
N ALA A 256 12.38 15.23 -5.23
CA ALA A 256 11.38 14.16 -5.36
C ALA A 256 9.94 14.71 -5.48
N SER A 257 9.61 15.78 -4.75
CA SER A 257 8.33 16.52 -4.86
C SER A 257 8.10 16.97 -6.31
N ILE A 258 9.05 17.72 -6.87
CA ILE A 258 8.98 18.25 -8.23
C ILE A 258 8.84 17.12 -9.26
N ALA A 259 9.61 16.03 -9.09
CA ALA A 259 9.52 14.88 -9.97
C ALA A 259 8.13 14.21 -9.93
N TYR A 260 7.56 14.05 -8.74
CA TYR A 260 6.23 13.48 -8.54
C TYR A 260 5.13 14.35 -9.15
N GLU A 261 5.18 15.66 -8.88
CA GLU A 261 4.23 16.65 -9.41
C GLU A 261 4.24 16.67 -10.94
N ASN A 262 5.43 16.68 -11.55
CA ASN A 262 5.60 16.64 -13.00
C ASN A 262 5.07 15.32 -13.60
N TYR A 263 5.36 14.18 -12.97
CA TYR A 263 4.92 12.88 -13.46
C TYR A 263 3.38 12.76 -13.48
N TRP A 264 2.71 13.35 -12.49
CA TRP A 264 1.25 13.30 -12.38
C TRP A 264 0.52 14.54 -12.89
N ASN A 265 1.23 15.52 -13.44
CA ASN A 265 0.68 16.80 -13.90
C ASN A 265 -0.12 17.53 -12.79
N MET A 266 0.51 17.68 -11.62
CA MET A 266 -0.04 18.38 -10.46
C MET A 266 0.48 19.83 -10.37
N GLU A 267 -0.21 20.67 -9.59
CA GLU A 267 0.27 22.00 -9.25
C GLU A 267 1.56 21.90 -8.43
N GLN A 268 2.57 22.71 -8.77
CA GLN A 268 3.88 22.64 -8.14
C GLN A 268 3.90 23.32 -6.78
N LEU A 269 4.38 22.61 -5.76
CA LEU A 269 4.51 23.14 -4.40
C LEU A 269 5.70 24.11 -4.28
N VAL A 270 6.80 23.76 -4.95
CA VAL A 270 8.11 24.43 -4.88
C VAL A 270 8.27 25.30 -6.11
N THR A 271 7.74 26.52 -6.07
CA THR A 271 8.02 27.60 -7.03
C THR A 271 8.74 28.75 -6.35
#